data_AF-A0A0G2EVQ4-F1
#
_entry.id   AF-A0A0G2EVQ4-F1
#
_cell.length_a   1.000
_cell.length_b   1.000
_cell.length_c   1.000
_cell.angle_alpha   90.00
_cell.angle_beta   90.00
_cell.angle_gamma   90.00
#
_symmetry.space_group_name_H-M   'P 1'
#
loop_
_entity.id
_entity.type
_entity.pdbx_description
1 polymer ?
#
loop_
_entity_poly.entity_id
_entity_poly.type
_entity_poly.pdbx_seq_one_letter_code
_entity_poly.pdbx_strand_id
1 'polypeptide(L)'
;MKAGILMGQQPQPTTRTTRTRRSYLKLFAALVIAALYARLFYTRHSHAHKVARVQKCSISNLHADLSFLEVSPITTDEFIARRDNLARALHAEGVDAFVLEPGYTFQYYGNISQQDWEPWEPEERPMLMIVEPAHNSTTNTVVAKTSFLSPAFEEGRVRMLGIPANGELDIVPWEEHWNPYRTLRESRLFAGRENVTLMVDEEMRDYIVRGLRSNGFETLGLAGEVEAVRQIKTPAEIELLRAVNTGTVEAVRAMRPCLVPGLIEDEVMEILDNSLLSVGFSLFFDIVLFEENGALPHGGFVTGGKVLREDSVVLIDVGAHYLGYSSDICRSFFIPTWKGWSLWEKVMSILTFSKPCSSSAKTDTDLYAEKLKVWDIVLEAQTESAKMFKPNNSAASVDIAARKVISDAGYGEMFTHRVGHGIGIKAHESPYLNKGNHEVLLRPGMTFTSEPGIYMLNKFGVRHEDIYAVTEDGEAELLTGKRAVSPWEP
;
A
#
# COMPACT_ATOMS: atom_id res chain seq x y z
N MET A 1 87.71 75.71 15.39
CA MET A 1 86.78 76.84 15.60
C MET A 1 85.36 76.32 15.44
N LYS A 2 84.51 76.47 16.50
CA LYS A 2 83.02 76.47 16.54
C LYS A 2 82.28 75.27 15.89
N ALA A 3 81.15 74.76 16.37
CA ALA A 3 80.33 74.82 17.58
C ALA A 3 79.09 73.95 17.24
N GLY A 4 78.40 73.41 18.25
CA GLY A 4 76.97 73.10 18.12
C GLY A 4 76.57 71.63 18.22
N ILE A 5 76.19 71.22 19.43
CA ILE A 5 75.29 70.10 19.71
C ILE A 5 73.85 70.57 19.44
N LEU A 6 73.03 69.77 18.76
CA LEU A 6 71.57 69.79 18.89
C LEU A 6 70.95 68.45 18.46
N MET A 7 70.08 67.93 19.32
CA MET A 7 69.27 66.72 19.17
C MET A 7 68.28 66.82 18.01
N GLY A 8 68.01 65.71 17.32
CA GLY A 8 66.97 65.57 16.30
C GLY A 8 66.36 64.17 16.28
N GLN A 9 65.20 64.06 16.94
CA GLN A 9 64.10 63.07 16.88
C GLN A 9 64.25 61.77 16.05
N GLN A 10 63.98 60.62 16.71
CA GLN A 10 63.55 59.38 16.06
C GLN A 10 62.16 59.54 15.41
N PRO A 11 61.92 59.02 14.19
CA PRO A 11 60.57 58.74 13.72
C PRO A 11 60.15 57.30 14.09
N GLN A 12 59.03 57.21 14.82
CA GLN A 12 58.21 56.00 15.02
C GLN A 12 57.28 55.76 13.80
N PRO A 13 56.59 54.60 13.70
CA PRO A 13 56.62 53.68 12.56
C PRO A 13 55.52 53.90 11.50
N THR A 14 55.76 53.45 10.27
CA THR A 14 54.72 53.31 9.24
C THR A 14 54.05 51.94 9.28
N THR A 15 53.30 51.64 10.36
CA THR A 15 52.39 50.47 10.42
C THR A 15 51.06 50.78 9.71
N ARG A 16 51.07 51.04 8.39
CA ARG A 16 49.83 51.37 7.64
C ARG A 16 49.40 50.35 6.59
N THR A 17 50.17 49.28 6.36
CA THR A 17 49.90 48.32 5.27
C THR A 17 49.38 46.94 5.70
N THR A 18 49.45 46.56 6.98
CA THR A 18 49.03 45.22 7.46
C THR A 18 47.59 45.16 7.99
N ARG A 19 47.04 46.26 8.53
CA ARG A 19 45.67 46.31 9.08
C ARG A 19 44.60 46.30 8.00
N THR A 20 44.84 46.99 6.89
CA THR A 20 43.94 47.02 5.72
C THR A 20 43.83 45.64 5.06
N ARG A 21 44.94 44.93 4.86
CA ARG A 21 44.96 43.60 4.21
C ARG A 21 44.16 42.53 4.98
N ARG A 22 44.22 42.55 6.34
CA ARG A 22 43.39 41.68 7.20
C ARG A 22 41.90 42.04 7.17
N SER A 23 41.56 43.32 7.06
CA SER A 23 40.17 43.76 6.91
C SER A 23 39.58 43.36 5.55
N TYR A 24 40.35 43.46 4.46
CA TYR A 24 39.92 42.99 3.13
C TYR A 24 39.72 41.47 3.10
N LEU A 25 40.58 40.68 3.76
CA LEU A 25 40.42 39.23 3.85
C LEU A 25 39.14 38.82 4.61
N LYS A 26 38.82 39.52 5.71
CA LYS A 26 37.59 39.29 6.48
C LYS A 26 36.33 39.67 5.71
N LEU A 27 36.37 40.80 4.99
CA LEU A 27 35.26 41.24 4.14
C LEU A 27 35.04 40.27 2.97
N PHE A 28 36.12 39.80 2.34
CA PHE A 28 36.07 38.81 1.28
C PHE A 28 35.52 37.47 1.79
N ALA A 29 35.98 36.97 2.95
CA ALA A 29 35.44 35.77 3.56
C ALA A 29 33.95 35.91 3.91
N ALA A 30 33.53 37.07 4.44
CA ALA A 30 32.12 37.34 4.75
C ALA A 30 31.24 37.39 3.47
N LEU A 31 31.75 37.98 2.38
CA LEU A 31 31.07 37.99 1.08
C LEU A 31 30.97 36.60 0.46
N VAL A 32 32.03 35.78 0.57
CA VAL A 32 32.01 34.38 0.13
C VAL A 32 31.01 33.57 0.94
N ILE A 33 30.98 33.72 2.26
CA ILE A 33 29.99 33.06 3.14
C ILE A 33 28.58 33.52 2.79
N ALA A 34 28.34 34.83 2.65
CA ALA A 34 27.03 35.36 2.25
C ALA A 34 26.59 34.87 0.87
N ALA A 35 27.51 34.78 -0.10
CA ALA A 35 27.23 34.21 -1.42
C ALA A 35 26.92 32.71 -1.36
N LEU A 36 27.61 31.95 -0.51
CA LEU A 36 27.32 30.53 -0.26
C LEU A 36 25.94 30.37 0.40
N TYR A 37 25.59 31.19 1.39
CA TYR A 37 24.26 31.20 2.01
C TYR A 37 23.16 31.58 1.02
N ALA A 38 23.36 32.64 0.23
CA ALA A 38 22.40 33.06 -0.79
C ALA A 38 22.20 31.97 -1.85
N ARG A 39 23.28 31.27 -2.23
CA ARG A 39 23.21 30.13 -3.17
C ARG A 39 22.49 28.92 -2.56
N LEU A 40 22.79 28.56 -1.32
CA LEU A 40 22.09 27.49 -0.60
C LEU A 40 20.61 27.82 -0.41
N PHE A 41 20.28 29.07 -0.08
CA PHE A 41 18.91 29.54 0.04
C PHE A 41 18.17 29.50 -1.29
N TYR A 42 18.77 30.02 -2.36
CA TYR A 42 18.18 30.01 -3.71
C TYR A 42 17.97 28.58 -4.23
N THR A 43 18.95 27.70 -4.07
CA THR A 43 18.85 26.29 -4.52
C THR A 43 17.77 25.53 -3.76
N ARG A 44 17.71 25.66 -2.42
CA ARG A 44 16.63 25.07 -1.62
C ARG A 44 15.26 25.62 -2.00
N HIS A 45 15.13 26.93 -2.16
CA HIS A 45 13.85 27.56 -2.52
C HIS A 45 13.40 27.17 -3.93
N SER A 46 14.33 27.10 -4.88
CA SER A 46 14.07 26.63 -6.24
C SER A 46 13.68 25.16 -6.28
N HIS A 47 14.26 24.32 -5.42
CA HIS A 47 13.92 22.89 -5.33
C HIS A 47 12.55 22.66 -4.71
N ALA A 48 12.24 23.33 -3.59
CA ALA A 48 10.92 23.26 -2.97
C ALA A 48 9.81 23.75 -3.92
N HIS A 49 10.07 24.83 -4.67
CA HIS A 49 9.16 25.30 -5.72
C HIS A 49 8.97 24.27 -6.84
N LYS A 50 10.01 23.48 -7.16
CA LYS A 50 9.91 22.40 -8.15
C LYS A 50 8.95 21.31 -7.67
N VAL A 51 9.13 20.80 -6.45
CA VAL A 51 8.26 19.76 -5.84
C VAL A 51 6.80 20.24 -5.81
N ALA A 52 6.56 21.44 -5.27
CA ALA A 52 5.21 22.01 -5.19
C ALA A 52 4.54 22.16 -6.58
N ARG A 53 5.31 22.50 -7.62
CA ARG A 53 4.80 22.58 -9.00
C ARG A 53 4.40 21.20 -9.53
N VAL A 54 5.20 20.18 -9.28
CA VAL A 54 4.91 18.81 -9.71
C VAL A 54 3.69 18.25 -8.98
N GLN A 55 3.59 18.46 -7.66
CA GLN A 55 2.43 18.08 -6.88
C GLN A 55 1.15 18.72 -7.40
N LYS A 56 1.17 20.04 -7.66
CA LYS A 56 0.01 20.75 -8.21
C LYS A 56 -0.39 20.20 -9.59
N CYS A 57 0.58 19.85 -10.42
CA CYS A 57 0.35 19.22 -11.72
C CYS A 57 -0.30 17.83 -11.55
N SER A 58 0.24 16.99 -10.65
CA SER A 58 -0.27 15.65 -10.36
C SER A 58 -1.74 15.68 -9.91
N ILE A 59 -2.03 16.48 -8.87
CA ILE A 59 -3.39 16.64 -8.34
C ILE A 59 -4.33 17.20 -9.42
N SER A 60 -3.91 18.23 -10.15
CA SER A 60 -4.75 18.82 -11.20
C SER A 60 -5.06 17.84 -12.33
N ASN A 61 -4.13 16.95 -12.68
CA ASN A 61 -4.34 15.93 -13.70
C ASN A 61 -5.29 14.84 -13.19
N LEU A 62 -5.14 14.40 -11.94
CA LEU A 62 -6.01 13.38 -11.34
C LEU A 62 -7.46 13.88 -11.22
N HIS A 63 -7.66 15.14 -10.85
CA HIS A 63 -8.98 15.77 -10.77
C HIS A 63 -9.63 16.06 -12.13
N ALA A 64 -8.97 15.74 -13.25
CA ALA A 64 -9.56 15.91 -14.58
C ALA A 64 -10.69 14.89 -14.85
N ASP A 65 -10.62 13.70 -14.25
CA ASP A 65 -11.63 12.66 -14.35
C ASP A 65 -11.64 11.84 -13.06
N LEU A 66 -12.75 11.93 -12.31
CA LEU A 66 -12.97 11.18 -11.06
C LEU A 66 -14.14 10.20 -11.19
N SER A 67 -14.50 9.80 -12.40
CA SER A 67 -15.62 8.87 -12.65
C SER A 67 -15.46 7.53 -11.95
N PHE A 68 -14.23 7.10 -11.65
CA PHE A 68 -13.95 5.89 -10.86
C PHE A 68 -14.44 5.98 -9.40
N LEU A 69 -14.82 7.15 -8.90
CA LEU A 69 -15.40 7.33 -7.56
C LEU A 69 -16.94 7.17 -7.53
N GLU A 70 -17.59 6.93 -8.67
CA GLU A 70 -19.05 6.75 -8.76
C GLU A 70 -19.51 5.38 -8.23
N VAL A 71 -19.25 5.11 -6.95
CA VAL A 71 -19.58 3.85 -6.25
C VAL A 71 -20.26 4.11 -4.91
N SER A 72 -21.13 3.21 -4.48
CA SER A 72 -21.82 3.30 -3.18
C SER A 72 -21.10 2.48 -2.10
N PRO A 73 -21.08 2.94 -0.83
CA PRO A 73 -20.65 2.11 0.29
C PRO A 73 -21.51 0.86 0.46
N ILE A 74 -20.95 -0.16 1.11
CA ILE A 74 -21.68 -1.37 1.50
C ILE A 74 -22.88 -1.01 2.38
N THR A 75 -24.04 -1.53 2.04
CA THR A 75 -25.30 -1.24 2.75
C THR A 75 -25.42 -2.08 4.03
N THR A 76 -26.21 -1.59 4.99
CA THR A 76 -26.55 -2.33 6.22
C THR A 76 -27.10 -3.74 5.91
N ASP A 77 -27.96 -3.85 4.90
CA ASP A 77 -28.56 -5.13 4.49
C ASP A 77 -27.50 -6.11 3.96
N GLU A 78 -26.47 -5.61 3.28
CA GLU A 78 -25.36 -6.46 2.81
C GLU A 78 -24.50 -6.97 3.97
N PHE A 79 -24.24 -6.18 5.01
CA PHE A 79 -23.56 -6.68 6.22
C PHE A 79 -24.34 -7.79 6.93
N ILE A 80 -25.67 -7.71 6.92
CA ILE A 80 -26.55 -8.79 7.41
C ILE A 80 -26.43 -10.00 6.50
N ALA A 81 -26.52 -9.82 5.18
CA ALA A 81 -26.40 -10.90 4.20
C ALA A 81 -25.04 -11.62 4.26
N ARG A 82 -23.94 -10.91 4.50
CA ARG A 82 -22.59 -11.48 4.70
C ARG A 82 -22.55 -12.43 5.89
N ARG A 83 -23.13 -12.02 7.01
CA ARG A 83 -23.23 -12.89 8.19
C ARG A 83 -24.15 -14.08 7.92
N ASP A 84 -25.24 -13.90 7.19
CA ASP A 84 -26.10 -15.01 6.78
C ASP A 84 -25.39 -16.00 5.84
N ASN A 85 -24.51 -15.52 4.95
CA ASN A 85 -23.64 -16.37 4.12
C ASN A 85 -22.67 -17.18 5.01
N LEU A 86 -22.03 -16.51 5.98
CA LEU A 86 -21.17 -17.14 6.98
C LEU A 86 -21.92 -18.22 7.79
N ALA A 87 -23.13 -17.92 8.25
CA ALA A 87 -23.97 -18.88 8.96
C ALA A 87 -24.32 -20.10 8.10
N ARG A 88 -24.63 -19.91 6.80
CA ARG A 88 -24.84 -21.04 5.87
C ARG A 88 -23.58 -21.90 5.71
N ALA A 89 -22.42 -21.27 5.59
CA ALA A 89 -21.15 -21.97 5.49
C ALA A 89 -20.83 -22.77 6.77
N LEU A 90 -21.01 -22.16 7.94
CA LEU A 90 -20.85 -22.84 9.24
C LEU A 90 -21.77 -24.05 9.36
N HIS A 91 -23.03 -23.92 8.95
CA HIS A 91 -23.99 -25.02 8.95
C HIS A 91 -23.56 -26.16 8.01
N ALA A 92 -23.04 -25.82 6.82
CA ALA A 92 -22.56 -26.81 5.84
C ALA A 92 -21.33 -27.58 6.35
N GLU A 93 -20.43 -26.91 7.09
CA GLU A 93 -19.23 -27.50 7.69
C GLU A 93 -19.49 -28.19 9.04
N GLY A 94 -20.71 -28.09 9.59
CA GLY A 94 -21.07 -28.66 10.89
C GLY A 94 -20.38 -27.97 12.08
N VAL A 95 -20.11 -26.67 11.97
CA VAL A 95 -19.44 -25.86 13.01
C VAL A 95 -20.47 -25.02 13.78
N ASP A 96 -20.33 -24.95 15.11
CA ASP A 96 -21.33 -24.31 15.98
C ASP A 96 -21.29 -22.79 15.95
N ALA A 97 -20.11 -22.18 15.78
CA ALA A 97 -19.99 -20.74 15.61
C ALA A 97 -18.66 -20.32 14.97
N PHE A 98 -18.67 -19.16 14.33
CA PHE A 98 -17.45 -18.42 13.96
C PHE A 98 -17.17 -17.34 15.00
N VAL A 99 -15.91 -17.21 15.42
CA VAL A 99 -15.47 -16.25 16.44
C VAL A 99 -14.32 -15.40 15.90
N LEU A 100 -14.43 -14.09 16.10
CA LEU A 100 -13.49 -13.12 15.58
C LEU A 100 -13.31 -11.91 16.52
N GLU A 101 -12.13 -11.31 16.46
CA GLU A 101 -11.78 -10.06 17.12
C GLU A 101 -11.94 -8.86 16.17
N PRO A 102 -12.05 -7.62 16.70
CA PRO A 102 -11.91 -6.40 15.92
C PRO A 102 -10.66 -6.41 15.02
N GLY A 103 -10.87 -6.18 13.72
CA GLY A 103 -9.88 -6.36 12.66
C GLY A 103 -10.53 -6.31 11.27
N TYR A 104 -9.84 -6.76 10.23
CA TYR A 104 -10.39 -6.76 8.86
C TYR A 104 -11.63 -7.65 8.72
N THR A 105 -11.63 -8.85 9.30
CA THR A 105 -12.81 -9.75 9.28
C THR A 105 -13.99 -9.15 10.06
N PHE A 106 -13.71 -8.44 11.15
CA PHE A 106 -14.76 -7.74 11.90
C PHE A 106 -15.33 -6.58 11.11
N GLN A 107 -14.48 -5.82 10.42
CA GLN A 107 -14.93 -4.76 9.53
C GLN A 107 -15.80 -5.32 8.41
N TYR A 108 -15.45 -6.49 7.87
CA TYR A 108 -16.21 -7.16 6.81
C TYR A 108 -17.64 -7.55 7.22
N TYR A 109 -17.82 -8.07 8.44
CA TYR A 109 -19.11 -8.54 8.94
C TYR A 109 -19.89 -7.52 9.79
N GLY A 110 -19.16 -6.62 10.45
CA GLY A 110 -19.67 -5.70 11.47
C GLY A 110 -19.49 -4.22 11.16
N ASN A 111 -18.84 -3.87 10.05
CA ASN A 111 -18.56 -2.49 9.65
C ASN A 111 -17.75 -1.67 10.67
N ILE A 112 -16.95 -2.34 11.51
CA ILE A 112 -16.10 -1.71 12.53
C ILE A 112 -14.69 -2.23 12.35
N SER A 113 -13.75 -1.31 12.10
CA SER A 113 -12.33 -1.62 12.01
C SER A 113 -11.72 -1.76 13.40
N GLN A 114 -10.47 -2.25 13.47
CA GLN A 114 -9.75 -2.22 14.73
C GLN A 114 -9.57 -0.80 15.26
N GLN A 115 -9.34 0.19 14.41
CA GLN A 115 -9.14 1.57 14.87
C GLN A 115 -10.41 2.22 15.44
N ASP A 116 -11.59 1.82 14.93
CA ASP A 116 -12.88 2.26 15.47
C ASP A 116 -13.12 1.71 16.89
N TRP A 117 -12.68 0.47 17.14
CA TRP A 117 -12.71 -0.16 18.46
C TRP A 117 -11.61 0.35 19.38
N GLU A 118 -10.35 0.29 18.96
CA GLU A 118 -9.17 0.68 19.73
C GLU A 118 -8.15 1.34 18.80
N PRO A 119 -7.94 2.67 18.91
CA PRO A 119 -7.11 3.41 17.96
C PRO A 119 -5.60 3.18 18.13
N TRP A 120 -5.19 2.41 19.14
CA TRP A 120 -3.78 2.18 19.48
C TRP A 120 -3.34 0.79 19.00
N GLU A 121 -3.50 -0.22 19.84
CA GLU A 121 -3.18 -1.62 19.56
C GLU A 121 -4.24 -2.52 20.19
N PRO A 122 -4.42 -3.77 19.70
CA PRO A 122 -5.35 -4.71 20.34
C PRO A 122 -4.99 -4.97 21.81
N GLU A 123 -5.85 -4.56 22.73
CA GLU A 123 -5.66 -4.67 24.17
C GLU A 123 -5.89 -6.10 24.69
N GLU A 124 -5.39 -6.44 25.87
CA GLU A 124 -5.43 -7.79 26.47
C GLU A 124 -6.84 -8.32 26.76
N ARG A 125 -7.86 -7.45 26.65
CA ARG A 125 -9.26 -7.75 26.98
C ARG A 125 -9.99 -8.28 25.74
N PRO A 126 -10.52 -9.51 25.76
CA PRO A 126 -11.27 -10.02 24.62
C PRO A 126 -12.60 -9.28 24.43
N MET A 127 -12.72 -8.64 23.28
CA MET A 127 -13.97 -8.25 22.63
C MET A 127 -14.14 -9.16 21.41
N LEU A 128 -15.19 -9.98 21.40
CA LEU A 128 -15.40 -10.98 20.35
C LEU A 128 -16.76 -10.78 19.71
N MET A 129 -16.84 -10.86 18.38
CA MET A 129 -18.08 -11.17 17.68
C MET A 129 -18.20 -12.69 17.56
N ILE A 130 -19.41 -13.20 17.79
CA ILE A 130 -19.76 -14.61 17.67
C ILE A 130 -20.91 -14.70 16.68
N VAL A 131 -20.74 -15.49 15.62
CA VAL A 131 -21.78 -15.75 14.62
C VAL A 131 -22.16 -17.23 14.69
N GLU A 132 -23.37 -17.51 15.18
CA GLU A 132 -23.96 -18.86 15.23
C GLU A 132 -24.90 -19.07 14.03
N PRO A 133 -24.92 -20.27 13.40
CA PRO A 133 -25.96 -20.62 12.46
C PRO A 133 -27.29 -20.90 13.18
N ALA A 134 -28.33 -20.16 12.82
CA ALA A 134 -29.68 -20.35 13.35
C ALA A 134 -30.66 -20.73 12.25
N HIS A 135 -31.49 -21.75 12.52
CA HIS A 135 -32.53 -22.16 11.58
C HIS A 135 -33.77 -21.27 11.73
N ASN A 136 -34.15 -20.58 10.65
CA ASN A 136 -35.40 -19.85 10.60
C ASN A 136 -36.53 -20.81 10.16
N SER A 137 -37.36 -21.23 11.11
CA SER A 137 -38.47 -22.15 10.85
C SER A 137 -39.55 -21.61 9.91
N THR A 138 -39.64 -20.30 9.73
CA THR A 138 -40.66 -19.67 8.87
C THR A 138 -40.23 -19.67 7.40
N THR A 139 -38.95 -19.36 7.13
CA THR A 139 -38.41 -19.32 5.77
C THR A 139 -37.71 -20.61 5.36
N ASN A 140 -37.50 -21.54 6.30
CA ASN A 140 -36.71 -22.75 6.12
C ASN A 140 -35.29 -22.45 5.59
N THR A 141 -34.69 -21.37 6.11
CA THR A 141 -33.34 -20.92 5.75
C THR A 141 -32.45 -20.83 6.99
N VAL A 142 -31.14 -20.97 6.80
CA VAL A 142 -30.14 -20.67 7.83
C VAL A 142 -29.80 -19.19 7.77
N VAL A 143 -29.87 -18.53 8.92
CA VAL A 143 -29.55 -17.11 9.13
C VAL A 143 -28.54 -16.97 10.27
N ALA A 144 -27.83 -15.86 10.32
CA ALA A 144 -26.89 -15.57 11.39
C ALA A 144 -27.60 -15.11 12.66
N LYS A 145 -27.26 -15.76 13.77
CA LYS A 145 -27.45 -15.18 15.09
C LYS A 145 -26.11 -14.59 15.53
N THR A 146 -26.06 -13.26 15.61
CA THR A 146 -24.85 -12.53 16.00
C THR A 146 -24.93 -12.11 17.46
N SER A 147 -23.90 -12.45 18.23
CA SER A 147 -23.74 -12.08 19.63
C SER A 147 -22.33 -11.56 19.89
N PHE A 148 -22.10 -10.93 21.03
CA PHE A 148 -20.79 -10.37 21.39
C PHE A 148 -20.36 -10.78 22.78
N LEU A 149 -19.06 -10.99 22.99
CA LEU A 149 -18.43 -11.03 24.30
C LEU A 149 -17.72 -9.69 24.51
N SER A 150 -17.97 -9.01 25.62
CA SER A 150 -17.38 -7.68 25.88
C SER A 150 -17.05 -7.52 27.37
N PRO A 151 -15.98 -6.78 27.72
CA PRO A 151 -15.82 -6.29 29.08
C PRO A 151 -17.08 -5.53 29.51
N ALA A 152 -17.56 -5.77 30.73
CA ALA A 152 -18.82 -5.22 31.22
C ALA A 152 -18.83 -3.68 31.20
N PHE A 153 -17.70 -3.05 31.52
CA PHE A 153 -17.58 -1.59 31.51
C PHE A 153 -17.59 -0.97 30.09
N GLU A 154 -17.34 -1.77 29.05
CA GLU A 154 -17.35 -1.36 27.64
C GLU A 154 -18.66 -1.69 26.92
N GLU A 155 -19.61 -2.37 27.59
CA GLU A 155 -20.87 -2.79 26.95
C GLU A 155 -21.62 -1.61 26.30
N GLY A 156 -21.68 -0.48 27.00
CA GLY A 156 -22.30 0.74 26.48
C GLY A 156 -21.60 1.24 25.21
N ARG A 157 -20.27 1.15 25.15
CA ARG A 157 -19.48 1.55 23.98
C ARG A 157 -19.77 0.65 22.79
N VAL A 158 -19.84 -0.67 22.99
CA VAL A 158 -20.18 -1.64 21.92
C VAL A 158 -21.53 -1.32 21.28
N ARG A 159 -22.54 -0.94 22.08
CA ARG A 159 -23.87 -0.53 21.58
C ARG A 159 -23.83 0.77 20.75
N MET A 160 -22.84 1.63 20.97
CA MET A 160 -22.66 2.91 20.26
C MET A 160 -21.81 2.81 18.99
N LEU A 161 -21.17 1.66 18.73
CA LEU A 161 -20.33 1.47 17.53
C LEU A 161 -21.13 1.54 16.23
N GLY A 162 -22.45 1.35 16.26
CA GLY A 162 -23.27 1.37 15.04
C GLY A 162 -23.12 0.11 14.19
N ILE A 163 -22.76 -1.03 14.81
CA ILE A 163 -22.69 -2.32 14.13
C ILE A 163 -24.05 -2.64 13.48
N PRO A 164 -24.11 -2.91 12.16
CA PRO A 164 -25.34 -3.29 11.47
C PRO A 164 -26.06 -4.44 12.17
N ALA A 165 -27.34 -4.29 12.52
CA ALA A 165 -28.13 -5.35 13.14
C ALA A 165 -29.64 -5.14 12.97
N ASN A 166 -30.40 -6.24 12.90
CA ASN A 166 -31.86 -6.24 12.95
C ASN A 166 -32.34 -6.25 14.41
N GLY A 167 -32.07 -5.17 15.14
CA GLY A 167 -32.47 -5.01 16.55
C GLY A 167 -31.30 -4.74 17.50
N GLU A 168 -31.52 -4.99 18.78
CA GLU A 168 -30.53 -4.74 19.82
C GLU A 168 -29.39 -5.78 19.80
N LEU A 169 -28.16 -5.35 20.09
CA LEU A 169 -27.02 -6.26 20.16
C LEU A 169 -27.14 -7.21 21.35
N ASP A 170 -26.95 -8.51 21.08
CA ASP A 170 -26.93 -9.58 22.08
C ASP A 170 -25.54 -9.70 22.71
N ILE A 171 -25.32 -9.07 23.86
CA ILE A 171 -24.00 -8.97 24.49
C ILE A 171 -23.91 -9.86 25.75
N VAL A 172 -22.82 -10.62 25.86
CA VAL A 172 -22.41 -11.34 27.07
C VAL A 172 -21.33 -10.50 27.76
N PRO A 173 -21.68 -9.74 28.82
CA PRO A 173 -20.70 -8.96 29.56
C PRO A 173 -19.87 -9.87 30.48
N TRP A 174 -18.59 -9.53 30.66
CA TRP A 174 -17.72 -10.16 31.65
C TRP A 174 -17.03 -9.09 32.53
N GLU A 175 -16.98 -9.34 33.84
CA GLU A 175 -16.31 -8.44 34.80
C GLU A 175 -14.80 -8.64 34.79
N GLU A 176 -14.01 -7.61 35.09
CA GLU A 176 -12.53 -7.62 35.04
C GLU A 176 -11.86 -8.80 35.78
N HIS A 177 -12.51 -9.34 36.83
CA HIS A 177 -11.99 -10.45 37.63
C HIS A 177 -12.52 -11.83 37.21
N TRP A 178 -13.37 -11.89 36.17
CA TRP A 178 -13.92 -13.13 35.64
C TRP A 178 -13.02 -13.70 34.55
N ASN A 179 -13.17 -15.00 34.29
CA ASN A 179 -12.57 -15.60 33.12
C ASN A 179 -13.53 -15.38 31.91
N PRO A 180 -13.19 -14.53 30.93
CA PRO A 180 -14.08 -14.20 29.81
C PRO A 180 -14.51 -15.43 29.01
N TYR A 181 -13.61 -16.40 28.83
CA TYR A 181 -13.86 -17.61 28.05
C TYR A 181 -14.79 -18.57 28.79
N ARG A 182 -14.64 -18.70 30.12
CA ARG A 182 -15.60 -19.44 30.94
C ARG A 182 -16.97 -18.76 30.95
N THR A 183 -16.99 -17.44 31.11
CA THR A 183 -18.23 -16.66 31.03
C THR A 183 -18.94 -16.90 29.71
N LEU A 184 -18.22 -16.93 28.59
CA LEU A 184 -18.79 -17.28 27.28
C LEU A 184 -19.33 -18.73 27.27
N ARG A 185 -18.55 -19.70 27.75
CA ARG A 185 -18.92 -21.14 27.77
C ARG A 185 -20.18 -21.43 28.58
N GLU A 186 -20.34 -20.75 29.71
CA GLU A 186 -21.45 -20.89 30.65
C GLU A 186 -22.61 -19.92 30.35
N SER A 187 -22.45 -19.05 29.35
CA SER A 187 -23.49 -18.11 28.95
C SER A 187 -24.70 -18.79 28.30
N ARG A 188 -25.79 -18.03 28.16
CA ARG A 188 -26.99 -18.42 27.41
C ARG A 188 -26.71 -18.90 25.98
N LEU A 189 -25.55 -18.60 25.40
CA LEU A 189 -25.19 -19.02 24.05
C LEU A 189 -24.85 -20.52 24.01
N PHE A 190 -24.05 -21.01 24.96
CA PHE A 190 -23.44 -22.34 24.91
C PHE A 190 -23.70 -23.23 26.14
N ALA A 191 -24.36 -22.70 27.18
CA ALA A 191 -24.70 -23.47 28.38
C ALA A 191 -25.50 -24.72 28.02
N GLY A 192 -25.08 -25.87 28.57
CA GLY A 192 -25.73 -27.16 28.34
C GLY A 192 -25.44 -27.82 26.98
N ARG A 193 -24.73 -27.16 26.06
CA ARG A 193 -24.23 -27.80 24.83
C ARG A 193 -22.96 -28.59 25.14
N GLU A 194 -22.88 -29.81 24.62
CA GLU A 194 -21.68 -30.65 24.68
C GLU A 194 -20.88 -30.51 23.37
N ASN A 195 -19.54 -30.65 23.43
CA ASN A 195 -18.65 -30.63 22.27
C ASN A 195 -18.81 -29.43 21.31
N VAL A 196 -18.83 -28.21 21.86
CA VAL A 196 -19.00 -26.98 21.07
C VAL A 196 -17.74 -26.70 20.25
N THR A 197 -17.88 -26.65 18.93
CA THR A 197 -16.82 -26.40 17.96
C THR A 197 -16.88 -24.97 17.43
N LEU A 198 -15.83 -24.20 17.66
CA LEU A 198 -15.67 -22.83 17.20
C LEU A 198 -14.65 -22.75 16.07
N MET A 199 -15.03 -22.25 14.90
CA MET A 199 -14.04 -21.81 13.92
C MET A 199 -13.59 -20.40 14.28
N VAL A 200 -12.28 -20.18 14.32
CA VAL A 200 -11.71 -18.89 14.68
C VAL A 200 -11.12 -18.19 13.48
N ASP A 201 -11.21 -16.87 13.47
CA ASP A 201 -10.53 -16.02 12.49
C ASP A 201 -9.01 -16.28 12.45
N GLU A 202 -8.40 -16.13 11.26
CA GLU A 202 -6.99 -16.42 11.04
C GLU A 202 -6.04 -15.45 11.77
N GLU A 203 -6.49 -14.23 12.08
CA GLU A 203 -5.69 -13.19 12.75
C GLU A 203 -5.98 -13.13 14.26
N MET A 204 -6.83 -14.02 14.78
CA MET A 204 -7.19 -14.04 16.19
C MET A 204 -5.97 -14.35 17.06
N ARG A 205 -5.77 -13.59 18.13
CA ARG A 205 -4.58 -13.70 18.97
C ARG A 205 -4.55 -15.05 19.67
N ASP A 206 -3.42 -15.74 19.58
CA ASP A 206 -3.27 -17.14 20.05
C ASP A 206 -3.69 -17.35 21.52
N TYR A 207 -3.47 -16.36 22.40
CA TYR A 207 -3.87 -16.48 23.80
C TYR A 207 -5.40 -16.52 23.99
N ILE A 208 -6.17 -15.92 23.09
CA ILE A 208 -7.64 -15.99 23.06
C ILE A 208 -8.07 -17.37 22.58
N VAL A 209 -7.45 -17.87 21.50
CA VAL A 209 -7.70 -19.24 21.00
C VAL A 209 -7.44 -20.27 22.11
N ARG A 210 -6.30 -20.18 22.79
CA ARG A 210 -5.95 -21.04 23.94
C ARG A 210 -6.90 -20.84 25.11
N GLY A 211 -7.34 -19.61 25.35
CA GLY A 211 -8.34 -19.26 26.37
C GLY A 211 -9.67 -20.00 26.14
N LEU A 212 -10.18 -19.96 24.91
CA LEU A 212 -11.37 -20.70 24.49
C LEU A 212 -11.16 -22.22 24.66
N ARG A 213 -10.08 -22.78 24.12
CA ARG A 213 -9.76 -24.23 24.25
C ARG A 213 -9.70 -24.68 25.71
N SER A 214 -9.03 -23.91 26.56
CA SER A 214 -8.87 -24.25 27.99
C SER A 214 -10.18 -24.19 28.78
N ASN A 215 -11.24 -23.61 28.20
CA ASN A 215 -12.56 -23.50 28.83
C ASN A 215 -13.63 -24.33 28.10
N GLY A 216 -13.21 -25.41 27.43
CA GLY A 216 -14.13 -26.46 26.98
C GLY A 216 -14.77 -26.21 25.62
N PHE A 217 -14.15 -25.38 24.78
CA PHE A 217 -14.43 -25.30 23.35
C PHE A 217 -13.42 -26.13 22.55
N GLU A 218 -13.88 -26.80 21.50
CA GLU A 218 -13.01 -27.23 20.42
C GLU A 218 -12.81 -26.04 19.46
N THR A 219 -11.59 -25.80 18.97
CA THR A 219 -11.36 -24.71 18.02
C THR A 219 -10.63 -25.14 16.76
N LEU A 220 -11.18 -24.71 15.63
CA LEU A 220 -10.69 -24.95 14.27
C LEU A 220 -10.15 -23.65 13.66
N GLY A 221 -9.11 -23.75 12.84
CA GLY A 221 -8.68 -22.63 12.01
C GLY A 221 -9.65 -22.38 10.87
N LEU A 222 -9.61 -21.16 10.31
CA LEU A 222 -10.37 -20.79 9.13
C LEU A 222 -10.06 -21.73 7.95
N ALA A 223 -11.10 -22.32 7.35
CA ALA A 223 -10.98 -23.24 6.22
C ALA A 223 -12.32 -23.40 5.47
N GLY A 224 -12.26 -24.10 4.33
CA GLY A 224 -13.44 -24.63 3.63
C GLY A 224 -14.39 -23.55 3.13
N GLU A 225 -15.70 -23.82 3.21
CA GLU A 225 -16.72 -22.89 2.75
C GLU A 225 -16.84 -21.64 3.64
N VAL A 226 -16.36 -21.71 4.89
CA VAL A 226 -16.33 -20.54 5.77
C VAL A 226 -15.28 -19.53 5.32
N GLU A 227 -14.08 -20.00 4.96
CA GLU A 227 -13.04 -19.16 4.36
C GLU A 227 -13.49 -18.58 3.02
N ALA A 228 -14.20 -19.39 2.22
CA ALA A 228 -14.71 -19.02 0.90
C ALA A 228 -15.58 -17.74 0.91
N VAL A 229 -16.30 -17.48 2.00
CA VAL A 229 -17.25 -16.35 2.10
C VAL A 229 -16.58 -15.01 1.80
N ARG A 230 -15.37 -14.77 2.32
CA ARG A 230 -14.61 -13.54 2.03
C ARG A 230 -13.83 -13.63 0.73
N GLN A 231 -13.43 -14.82 0.32
CA GLN A 231 -12.70 -15.02 -0.92
C GLN A 231 -13.55 -14.65 -2.13
N ILE A 232 -14.86 -14.89 -2.08
CA ILE A 232 -15.82 -14.64 -3.16
C ILE A 232 -16.52 -13.30 -2.94
N LYS A 233 -16.21 -12.32 -3.78
CA LYS A 233 -16.68 -10.93 -3.64
C LYS A 233 -18.10 -10.78 -4.19
N THR A 234 -18.94 -10.03 -3.48
CA THR A 234 -20.23 -9.60 -4.05
C THR A 234 -20.00 -8.57 -5.18
N PRO A 235 -20.99 -8.33 -6.06
CA PRO A 235 -20.89 -7.28 -7.07
C PRO A 235 -20.54 -5.90 -6.50
N ALA A 236 -21.07 -5.54 -5.32
CA ALA A 236 -20.77 -4.26 -4.68
C ALA A 236 -19.30 -4.17 -4.23
N GLU A 237 -18.72 -5.28 -3.75
CA GLU A 237 -17.31 -5.35 -3.38
C GLU A 237 -16.40 -5.22 -4.60
N ILE A 238 -16.77 -5.84 -5.73
CA ILE A 238 -16.04 -5.72 -6.99
C ILE A 238 -16.04 -4.26 -7.47
N GLU A 239 -17.17 -3.54 -7.37
CA GLU A 239 -17.22 -2.11 -7.70
C GLU A 239 -16.31 -1.26 -6.80
N LEU A 240 -16.28 -1.54 -5.50
CA LEU A 240 -15.38 -0.83 -4.57
C LEU A 240 -13.90 -1.12 -4.84
N LEU A 241 -13.57 -2.38 -5.11
CA LEU A 241 -12.22 -2.78 -5.54
C LEU A 241 -11.84 -2.10 -6.87
N ARG A 242 -12.76 -2.02 -7.83
CA ARG A 242 -12.50 -1.35 -9.11
C ARG A 242 -12.27 0.15 -8.92
N ALA A 243 -13.07 0.79 -8.07
CA ALA A 243 -12.93 2.21 -7.77
C ALA A 243 -11.56 2.54 -7.16
N VAL A 244 -11.17 1.81 -6.10
CA VAL A 244 -9.90 2.08 -5.41
C VAL A 244 -8.69 1.73 -6.29
N ASN A 245 -8.71 0.61 -7.01
CA ASN A 245 -7.60 0.18 -7.85
C ASN A 245 -7.45 1.02 -9.13
N THR A 246 -8.56 1.39 -9.78
CA THR A 246 -8.52 2.32 -10.92
C THR A 246 -8.01 3.68 -10.47
N GLY A 247 -8.53 4.21 -9.35
CA GLY A 247 -8.08 5.51 -8.81
C GLY A 247 -6.59 5.54 -8.49
N THR A 248 -6.03 4.47 -7.92
CA THR A 248 -4.59 4.40 -7.62
C THR A 248 -3.75 4.35 -8.90
N VAL A 249 -4.16 3.60 -9.93
CA VAL A 249 -3.47 3.62 -11.24
C VAL A 249 -3.54 4.99 -11.90
N GLU A 250 -4.72 5.62 -11.90
CA GLU A 250 -4.90 6.95 -12.48
C GLU A 250 -4.10 8.02 -11.73
N ALA A 251 -3.88 7.88 -10.41
CA ALA A 251 -2.98 8.76 -9.66
C ALA A 251 -1.53 8.66 -10.17
N VAL A 252 -1.01 7.44 -10.38
CA VAL A 252 0.32 7.23 -10.96
C VAL A 252 0.40 7.82 -12.39
N ARG A 253 -0.62 7.59 -13.22
CA ARG A 253 -0.70 8.14 -14.59
C ARG A 253 -0.75 9.66 -14.61
N ALA A 254 -1.52 10.27 -13.71
CA ALA A 254 -1.65 11.72 -13.57
C ALA A 254 -0.34 12.37 -13.12
N MET A 255 0.41 11.70 -12.23
CA MET A 255 1.70 12.17 -11.73
C MET A 255 2.82 12.05 -12.77
N ARG A 256 2.92 10.91 -13.47
CA ARG A 256 4.02 10.57 -14.37
C ARG A 256 4.44 11.68 -15.35
N PRO A 257 3.53 12.37 -16.09
CA PRO A 257 3.93 13.42 -17.03
C PRO A 257 4.44 14.70 -16.35
N CYS A 258 4.18 14.87 -15.05
CA CYS A 258 4.64 16.00 -14.26
C CYS A 258 6.07 15.80 -13.71
N LEU A 259 6.53 14.55 -13.59
CA LEU A 259 7.83 14.22 -13.03
C LEU A 259 8.97 14.78 -13.89
N VAL A 260 10.03 15.25 -13.23
CA VAL A 260 11.20 15.85 -13.88
C VAL A 260 12.50 15.35 -13.24
N PRO A 261 13.61 15.30 -13.99
CA PRO A 261 14.90 14.93 -13.42
C PRO A 261 15.30 15.82 -12.22
N GLY A 262 15.97 15.20 -11.25
CA GLY A 262 16.41 15.88 -10.04
C GLY A 262 15.36 15.98 -8.94
N LEU A 263 14.28 15.19 -8.99
CA LEU A 263 13.49 14.82 -7.82
C LEU A 263 14.14 13.61 -7.12
N ILE A 264 13.88 13.42 -5.84
CA ILE A 264 14.26 12.18 -5.13
C ILE A 264 13.05 11.25 -4.91
N GLU A 265 13.30 9.99 -4.56
CA GLU A 265 12.26 8.98 -4.29
C GLU A 265 11.23 9.48 -3.28
N ASP A 266 11.67 10.01 -2.12
CA ASP A 266 10.77 10.52 -1.07
C ASP A 266 9.87 11.68 -1.55
N GLU A 267 10.38 12.53 -2.44
CA GLU A 267 9.59 13.64 -2.99
C GLU A 267 8.51 13.13 -3.95
N VAL A 268 8.80 12.07 -4.72
CA VAL A 268 7.82 11.45 -5.62
C VAL A 268 6.75 10.71 -4.82
N MET A 269 7.16 10.01 -3.75
CA MET A 269 6.26 9.38 -2.78
C MET A 269 5.31 10.42 -2.15
N GLU A 270 5.84 11.51 -1.59
CA GLU A 270 5.02 12.58 -1.01
C GLU A 270 4.05 13.22 -2.03
N ILE A 271 4.48 13.36 -3.30
CA ILE A 271 3.60 13.86 -4.37
C ILE A 271 2.43 12.89 -4.64
N LEU A 272 2.70 11.59 -4.68
CA LEU A 272 1.70 10.57 -4.94
C LEU A 272 0.73 10.43 -3.76
N ASP A 273 1.24 10.35 -2.54
CA ASP A 273 0.45 10.37 -1.29
C ASP A 273 -0.54 11.54 -1.28
N ASN A 274 -0.04 12.76 -1.53
CA ASN A 274 -0.89 13.95 -1.58
C ASN A 274 -1.91 13.91 -2.73
N SER A 275 -1.62 13.20 -3.82
CA SER A 275 -2.56 13.01 -4.92
C SER A 275 -3.69 12.06 -4.52
N LEU A 276 -3.38 10.94 -3.87
CA LEU A 276 -4.36 9.98 -3.34
C LEU A 276 -5.24 10.60 -2.25
N LEU A 277 -4.64 11.32 -1.30
CA LEU A 277 -5.37 12.06 -0.26
C LEU A 277 -6.35 13.10 -0.85
N SER A 278 -5.99 13.73 -1.98
CA SER A 278 -6.83 14.76 -2.60
C SER A 278 -8.16 14.25 -3.16
N VAL A 279 -8.28 12.94 -3.37
CA VAL A 279 -9.52 12.28 -3.86
C VAL A 279 -10.25 11.50 -2.77
N GLY A 280 -9.82 11.63 -1.51
CA GLY A 280 -10.47 11.01 -0.35
C GLY A 280 -10.05 9.57 -0.08
N PHE A 281 -8.95 9.09 -0.67
CA PHE A 281 -8.37 7.80 -0.31
C PHE A 281 -7.60 7.91 1.01
N SER A 282 -7.54 6.83 1.76
CA SER A 282 -6.64 6.68 2.91
C SER A 282 -5.36 5.97 2.47
N LEU A 283 -4.20 6.43 2.95
CA LEU A 283 -2.92 5.82 2.59
C LEU A 283 -2.75 4.45 3.25
N PHE A 284 -2.20 3.48 2.54
CA PHE A 284 -1.80 2.17 3.09
C PHE A 284 -0.28 2.02 3.04
N PHE A 285 0.31 2.08 1.85
CA PHE A 285 1.76 2.17 1.64
C PHE A 285 2.06 2.84 0.31
N ASP A 286 3.26 3.42 0.17
CA ASP A 286 3.78 3.94 -1.08
C ASP A 286 5.29 3.70 -1.14
N ILE A 287 5.72 2.87 -2.09
CA ILE A 287 7.11 2.48 -2.32
C ILE A 287 7.52 3.03 -3.67
N VAL A 288 8.38 4.05 -3.65
CA VAL A 288 8.99 4.62 -4.86
C VAL A 288 10.47 4.27 -4.91
N LEU A 289 10.85 3.52 -5.95
CA LEU A 289 12.21 3.01 -6.10
C LEU A 289 12.74 3.31 -7.50
N PHE A 290 13.93 3.89 -7.58
CA PHE A 290 14.62 4.15 -8.83
C PHE A 290 15.76 3.15 -9.05
N GLU A 291 15.89 2.62 -10.27
CA GLU A 291 17.05 1.82 -10.68
C GLU A 291 17.36 0.68 -9.69
N GLU A 292 18.60 0.54 -9.21
CA GLU A 292 19.02 -0.56 -8.32
C GLU A 292 18.26 -0.65 -6.99
N ASN A 293 17.55 0.40 -6.57
CA ASN A 293 16.68 0.34 -5.40
C ASN A 293 15.45 -0.53 -5.69
N GLY A 294 14.96 -0.51 -6.95
CA GLY A 294 13.87 -1.36 -7.42
C GLY A 294 14.25 -2.83 -7.55
N ALA A 295 15.54 -3.18 -7.47
CA ALA A 295 15.99 -4.58 -7.44
C ALA A 295 15.71 -5.28 -6.09
N LEU A 296 15.17 -4.56 -5.11
CA LEU A 296 14.71 -5.10 -3.84
C LEU A 296 13.18 -4.95 -3.82
N PRO A 297 12.39 -6.05 -3.82
CA PRO A 297 10.94 -5.99 -4.05
C PRO A 297 10.15 -5.04 -3.14
N HIS A 298 10.60 -4.87 -1.90
CA HIS A 298 10.02 -3.96 -0.89
C HIS A 298 10.94 -2.77 -0.55
N GLY A 299 11.94 -2.50 -1.39
CA GLY A 299 13.03 -1.58 -1.06
C GLY A 299 14.05 -2.16 -0.07
N GLY A 300 15.17 -1.46 0.08
CA GLY A 300 16.21 -1.80 1.07
C GLY A 300 16.23 -0.84 2.25
N PHE A 301 17.14 -1.07 3.21
CA PHE A 301 17.32 -0.18 4.38
C PHE A 301 17.78 1.25 4.04
N VAL A 302 18.17 1.51 2.79
CA VAL A 302 18.69 2.80 2.31
C VAL A 302 17.98 3.18 1.00
N THR A 303 16.73 3.59 1.10
CA THR A 303 15.91 4.15 0.01
C THR A 303 15.51 5.59 0.34
N GLY A 304 14.82 6.28 -0.57
CA GLY A 304 14.26 7.62 -0.38
C GLY A 304 15.12 8.75 -0.95
N GLY A 305 16.44 8.63 -0.83
CA GLY A 305 17.39 9.69 -1.22
C GLY A 305 17.82 9.67 -2.69
N LYS A 306 17.40 8.69 -3.49
CA LYS A 306 17.95 8.52 -4.84
C LYS A 306 17.36 9.50 -5.83
N VAL A 307 18.23 10.08 -6.66
CA VAL A 307 17.84 11.14 -7.60
C VAL A 307 17.35 10.55 -8.92
N LEU A 308 16.16 10.96 -9.34
CA LEU A 308 15.53 10.65 -10.62
C LEU A 308 16.32 11.22 -11.80
N ARG A 309 16.66 10.37 -12.77
CA ARG A 309 17.32 10.74 -14.04
C ARG A 309 16.39 10.49 -15.22
N GLU A 310 16.77 10.97 -16.40
CA GLU A 310 16.00 10.76 -17.63
C GLU A 310 15.94 9.28 -18.07
N ASP A 311 17.00 8.52 -17.78
CA ASP A 311 17.12 7.10 -18.09
C ASP A 311 16.78 6.18 -16.90
N SER A 312 16.22 6.76 -15.84
CA SER A 312 15.79 6.02 -14.66
C SER A 312 14.53 5.21 -14.99
N VAL A 313 14.57 3.90 -14.76
CA VAL A 313 13.35 3.13 -14.53
C VAL A 313 12.87 3.44 -13.11
N VAL A 314 11.61 3.83 -13.03
CA VAL A 314 10.88 4.12 -11.81
C VAL A 314 9.95 2.95 -11.55
N LEU A 315 10.08 2.32 -10.40
CA LEU A 315 9.13 1.34 -9.88
C LEU A 315 8.36 2.01 -8.76
N ILE A 316 7.04 2.13 -8.93
CA ILE A 316 6.12 2.56 -7.88
C ILE A 316 5.25 1.37 -7.54
N ASP A 317 5.21 1.03 -6.27
CA ASP A 317 4.29 0.07 -5.69
C ASP A 317 3.51 0.75 -4.58
N VAL A 318 2.19 0.86 -4.75
CA VAL A 318 1.36 1.75 -3.95
C VAL A 318 0.00 1.13 -3.67
N GLY A 319 -0.42 1.25 -2.43
CA GLY A 319 -1.72 0.81 -1.96
C GLY A 319 -2.46 1.90 -1.22
N ALA A 320 -3.78 1.91 -1.37
CA ALA A 320 -4.67 2.82 -0.68
C ALA A 320 -5.94 2.09 -0.20
N HIS A 321 -6.67 2.72 0.70
CA HIS A 321 -7.99 2.27 1.12
C HIS A 321 -9.07 3.26 0.69
N TYR A 322 -10.19 2.73 0.21
CA TYR A 322 -11.40 3.50 -0.06
C TYR A 322 -12.62 2.69 0.35
N LEU A 323 -13.45 3.28 1.22
CA LEU A 323 -14.68 2.67 1.74
C LEU A 323 -14.46 1.24 2.29
N GLY A 324 -13.30 1.01 2.92
CA GLY A 324 -12.91 -0.27 3.53
C GLY A 324 -12.15 -1.23 2.61
N TYR A 325 -12.12 -1.01 1.29
CA TYR A 325 -11.44 -1.91 0.35
C TYR A 325 -10.05 -1.41 -0.01
N SER A 326 -9.16 -2.35 -0.32
CA SER A 326 -7.74 -2.09 -0.60
C SER A 326 -7.45 -2.02 -2.09
N SER A 327 -6.56 -1.11 -2.48
CA SER A 327 -5.79 -1.21 -3.71
C SER A 327 -4.37 -1.69 -3.43
N ASP A 328 -3.80 -2.31 -4.45
CA ASP A 328 -2.42 -2.80 -4.48
C ASP A 328 -1.98 -2.81 -5.94
N ILE A 329 -1.20 -1.79 -6.34
CA ILE A 329 -0.81 -1.61 -7.74
C ILE A 329 0.67 -1.28 -7.83
N CYS A 330 1.30 -1.87 -8.82
CA CYS A 330 2.70 -1.65 -9.15
C CYS A 330 2.85 -1.26 -10.62
N ARG A 331 3.63 -0.21 -10.86
CA ARG A 331 3.99 0.29 -12.19
C ARG A 331 5.48 0.55 -12.27
N SER A 332 6.10 -0.05 -13.29
CA SER A 332 7.45 0.28 -13.72
C SER A 332 7.41 1.11 -15.00
N PHE A 333 8.03 2.29 -15.03
CA PHE A 333 7.99 3.20 -16.18
C PHE A 333 9.18 4.16 -16.24
N PHE A 334 9.29 4.88 -17.36
CA PHE A 334 10.20 5.99 -17.58
C PHE A 334 9.44 7.32 -17.65
N ILE A 335 10.07 8.39 -17.16
CA ILE A 335 9.51 9.74 -17.27
C ILE A 335 9.60 10.28 -18.71
N PRO A 336 8.83 11.32 -19.08
CA PRO A 336 8.94 11.94 -20.40
C PRO A 336 10.35 12.49 -20.65
N THR A 337 10.82 12.38 -21.91
CA THR A 337 12.07 13.03 -22.32
C THR A 337 11.96 14.53 -22.12
N TRP A 338 12.84 15.09 -21.31
CA TRP A 338 12.79 16.50 -20.96
C TRP A 338 13.21 17.38 -22.14
N LYS A 339 12.32 18.27 -22.59
CA LYS A 339 12.57 19.17 -23.75
C LYS A 339 13.49 20.37 -23.43
N GLY A 340 14.15 20.38 -22.27
CA GLY A 340 15.13 21.39 -21.85
C GLY A 340 14.52 22.64 -21.18
N TRP A 341 15.41 23.55 -20.76
CA TRP A 341 15.08 24.82 -20.08
C TRP A 341 14.46 25.83 -21.07
N SER A 342 13.46 26.58 -20.61
CA SER A 342 13.03 27.80 -21.29
C SER A 342 14.18 28.81 -21.38
N LEU A 343 14.11 29.76 -22.33
CA LEU A 343 15.15 30.78 -22.51
C LEU A 343 15.38 31.59 -21.21
N TRP A 344 14.32 31.86 -20.46
CA TRP A 344 14.37 32.56 -19.17
C TRP A 344 15.11 31.76 -18.11
N GLU A 345 14.79 30.48 -17.96
CA GLU A 345 15.50 29.60 -17.04
C GLU A 345 16.98 29.53 -17.42
N LYS A 346 17.33 29.39 -18.71
CA LYS A 346 18.73 29.34 -19.17
C LYS A 346 19.51 30.58 -18.75
N VAL A 347 18.91 31.75 -18.96
CA VAL A 347 19.47 33.04 -18.53
C VAL A 347 19.67 33.08 -17.00
N MET A 348 18.69 32.59 -16.22
CA MET A 348 18.79 32.53 -14.76
C MET A 348 19.86 31.55 -14.24
N SER A 349 20.10 30.42 -14.92
CA SER A 349 21.20 29.51 -14.55
C SER A 349 22.58 30.15 -14.72
N ILE A 350 22.75 30.92 -15.80
CA ILE A 350 23.98 31.64 -16.10
C ILE A 350 24.21 32.74 -15.07
N LEU A 351 23.16 33.49 -14.71
CA LEU A 351 23.23 34.57 -13.73
C LEU A 351 23.46 34.08 -12.29
N THR A 352 23.01 32.87 -11.95
CA THR A 352 23.11 32.32 -10.57
C THR A 352 24.32 31.41 -10.35
N PHE A 353 25.17 31.19 -11.36
CA PHE A 353 26.28 30.20 -11.34
C PHE A 353 25.84 28.81 -10.83
N SER A 354 24.56 28.48 -10.99
CA SER A 354 24.05 27.15 -10.75
C SER A 354 24.43 26.33 -11.97
N LYS A 355 25.36 25.38 -11.82
CA LYS A 355 25.64 24.43 -12.89
C LYS A 355 24.31 23.78 -13.26
N PRO A 356 23.86 23.85 -14.53
CA PRO A 356 22.74 23.03 -14.96
C PRO A 356 23.09 21.59 -14.60
N CYS A 357 22.10 20.81 -14.14
CA CYS A 357 22.26 19.38 -13.92
C CYS A 357 22.77 18.82 -15.24
N SER A 358 24.07 18.55 -15.28
CA SER A 358 24.75 18.12 -16.49
C SER A 358 24.22 16.74 -16.79
N SER A 359 23.55 16.58 -17.92
CA SER A 359 23.14 15.30 -18.53
C SER A 359 24.36 14.44 -18.95
N SER A 360 25.48 14.52 -18.22
CA SER A 360 26.76 13.90 -18.56
C SER A 360 26.99 12.55 -17.91
N ALA A 361 25.98 11.94 -17.27
CA ALA A 361 26.03 10.50 -17.08
C ALA A 361 25.80 9.89 -18.46
N LYS A 362 26.85 9.33 -19.07
CA LYS A 362 26.69 8.54 -20.30
C LYS A 362 25.72 7.42 -19.96
N THR A 363 24.52 7.43 -20.52
CA THR A 363 23.58 6.32 -20.44
C THR A 363 24.30 5.08 -20.94
N ASP A 364 24.40 4.07 -20.08
CA ASP A 364 24.85 2.75 -20.47
C ASP A 364 23.79 2.17 -21.41
N THR A 365 24.09 2.19 -22.71
CA THR A 365 23.15 1.80 -23.76
C THR A 365 22.72 0.35 -23.64
N ASP A 366 23.61 -0.51 -23.14
CA ASP A 366 23.33 -1.94 -22.99
C ASP A 366 22.40 -2.17 -21.80
N LEU A 367 22.67 -1.50 -20.67
CA LEU A 367 21.79 -1.55 -19.50
C LEU A 367 20.41 -0.95 -19.79
N TYR A 368 20.35 0.15 -20.54
CA TYR A 368 19.08 0.77 -20.93
C TYR A 368 18.25 -0.17 -21.84
N ALA A 369 18.89 -0.82 -22.82
CA ALA A 369 18.23 -1.83 -23.65
C ALA A 369 17.77 -3.04 -22.82
N GLU A 370 18.55 -3.47 -21.83
CA GLU A 370 18.18 -4.55 -20.90
C GLU A 370 16.93 -4.20 -20.07
N LYS A 371 16.80 -2.94 -19.60
CA LYS A 371 15.59 -2.48 -18.90
C LYS A 371 14.32 -2.62 -19.74
N LEU A 372 14.37 -2.17 -21.01
CA LEU A 372 13.22 -2.27 -21.92
C LEU A 372 12.86 -3.72 -22.21
N LYS A 373 13.86 -4.57 -22.45
CA LYS A 373 13.66 -6.01 -22.66
C LYS A 373 12.99 -6.66 -21.45
N VAL A 374 13.48 -6.38 -20.24
CA VAL A 374 12.92 -6.92 -19.00
C VAL A 374 11.49 -6.42 -18.78
N TRP A 375 11.21 -5.15 -19.10
CA TRP A 375 9.87 -4.59 -19.05
C TRP A 375 8.88 -5.36 -19.93
N ASP A 376 9.24 -5.64 -21.18
CA ASP A 376 8.40 -6.41 -22.11
C ASP A 376 8.16 -7.84 -21.60
N ILE A 377 9.19 -8.50 -21.06
CA ILE A 377 9.09 -9.85 -20.49
C ILE A 377 8.13 -9.88 -19.30
N VAL A 378 8.19 -8.88 -18.41
CA VAL A 378 7.31 -8.82 -17.24
C VAL A 378 5.85 -8.58 -17.67
N LEU A 379 5.61 -7.70 -18.66
CA LEU A 379 4.27 -7.50 -19.21
C LEU A 379 3.71 -8.76 -19.90
N GLU A 380 4.56 -9.50 -20.62
CA GLU A 380 4.18 -10.79 -21.20
C GLU A 380 3.86 -11.82 -20.12
N ALA A 381 4.68 -11.91 -19.07
CA ALA A 381 4.46 -12.81 -17.95
C ALA A 381 3.12 -12.50 -17.24
N GLN A 382 2.82 -11.21 -17.02
CA GLN A 382 1.54 -10.77 -16.46
C GLN A 382 0.36 -11.12 -17.38
N THR A 383 0.57 -11.04 -18.69
CA THR A 383 -0.45 -11.41 -19.69
C THR A 383 -0.74 -12.91 -19.66
N GLU A 384 0.28 -13.76 -19.52
CA GLU A 384 0.07 -15.20 -19.42
C GLU A 384 -0.54 -15.62 -18.08
N SER A 385 -0.20 -14.99 -16.95
CA SER A 385 -0.91 -15.25 -15.68
C SER A 385 -2.37 -14.79 -15.76
N ALA A 386 -2.66 -13.63 -16.35
CA ALA A 386 -4.03 -13.12 -16.47
C ALA A 386 -4.97 -14.09 -17.21
N LYS A 387 -4.48 -14.77 -18.26
CA LYS A 387 -5.24 -15.80 -19.00
C LYS A 387 -5.62 -17.02 -18.16
N MET A 388 -4.92 -17.24 -17.04
CA MET A 388 -5.14 -18.37 -16.14
C MET A 388 -6.18 -18.09 -15.06
N PHE A 389 -6.65 -16.84 -14.92
CA PHE A 389 -7.76 -16.50 -14.02
C PHE A 389 -9.10 -17.00 -14.56
N LYS A 390 -9.28 -18.32 -14.56
CA LYS A 390 -10.48 -19.01 -15.03
C LYS A 390 -10.98 -19.98 -13.96
N PRO A 391 -12.30 -20.20 -13.86
CA PRO A 391 -12.85 -21.18 -12.93
C PRO A 391 -12.20 -22.56 -13.12
N ASN A 392 -11.97 -23.26 -12.01
CA ASN A 392 -11.33 -24.58 -11.95
C ASN A 392 -9.84 -24.65 -12.32
N ASN A 393 -9.21 -23.55 -12.72
CA ASN A 393 -7.75 -23.49 -12.69
C ASN A 393 -7.27 -23.49 -11.24
N SER A 394 -6.07 -24.02 -10.99
CA SER A 394 -5.46 -23.96 -9.66
C SER A 394 -4.75 -22.62 -9.45
N ALA A 395 -4.65 -22.17 -8.21
CA ALA A 395 -3.83 -21.01 -7.83
C ALA A 395 -2.37 -21.15 -8.32
N ALA A 396 -1.81 -22.36 -8.27
CA ALA A 396 -0.47 -22.66 -8.80
C ALA A 396 -0.37 -22.48 -10.31
N SER A 397 -1.41 -22.78 -11.09
CA SER A 397 -1.35 -22.67 -12.55
C SER A 397 -1.16 -21.23 -13.02
N VAL A 398 -1.67 -20.25 -12.26
CA VAL A 398 -1.46 -18.81 -12.52
C VAL A 398 0.01 -18.43 -12.33
N ASP A 399 0.63 -18.86 -11.23
CA ASP A 399 2.05 -18.60 -10.95
C ASP A 399 2.96 -19.26 -11.99
N ILE A 400 2.67 -20.51 -12.33
CA ILE A 400 3.45 -21.28 -13.30
C ILE A 400 3.44 -20.62 -14.67
N ALA A 401 2.31 -20.04 -15.10
CA ALA A 401 2.21 -19.36 -16.40
C ALA A 401 3.16 -18.16 -16.50
N ALA A 402 3.12 -17.24 -15.54
CA ALA A 402 4.06 -16.10 -15.51
C ALA A 402 5.52 -16.56 -15.34
N ARG A 403 5.76 -17.50 -14.43
CA ARG A 403 7.12 -18.01 -14.13
C ARG A 403 7.76 -18.68 -15.33
N LYS A 404 6.97 -19.36 -16.17
CA LYS A 404 7.45 -19.99 -17.40
C LYS A 404 8.00 -18.94 -18.37
N VAL A 405 7.26 -17.85 -18.63
CA VAL A 405 7.71 -16.76 -19.51
C VAL A 405 9.06 -16.21 -19.06
N ILE A 406 9.16 -15.86 -17.76
CA ILE A 406 10.39 -15.29 -17.19
C ILE A 406 11.57 -16.28 -17.23
N SER A 407 11.31 -17.55 -16.95
CA SER A 407 12.33 -18.60 -16.96
C SER A 407 12.85 -18.89 -18.37
N ASP A 408 11.96 -19.00 -19.35
CA ASP A 408 12.31 -19.23 -20.76
C ASP A 408 13.12 -18.06 -21.34
N ALA A 409 12.87 -16.83 -20.85
CA ALA A 409 13.65 -15.64 -21.21
C ALA A 409 15.03 -15.56 -20.52
N GLY A 410 15.35 -16.49 -19.61
CA GLY A 410 16.63 -16.56 -18.91
C GLY A 410 16.70 -15.77 -17.59
N TYR A 411 15.58 -15.28 -17.07
CA TYR A 411 15.51 -14.46 -15.86
C TYR A 411 14.87 -15.20 -14.67
N GLY A 412 14.68 -16.52 -14.75
CA GLY A 412 13.94 -17.31 -13.76
C GLY A 412 14.43 -17.18 -12.31
N GLU A 413 15.75 -17.10 -12.10
CA GLU A 413 16.35 -16.91 -10.76
C GLU A 413 16.06 -15.52 -10.16
N MET A 414 15.65 -14.56 -10.99
CA MET A 414 15.39 -13.17 -10.61
C MET A 414 13.91 -12.91 -10.31
N PHE A 415 13.02 -13.90 -10.50
CA PHE A 415 11.61 -13.85 -10.07
C PHE A 415 11.42 -14.65 -8.78
N THR A 416 11.58 -13.95 -7.66
CA THR A 416 11.86 -14.54 -6.34
C THR A 416 10.65 -14.74 -5.44
N HIS A 417 9.48 -14.22 -5.81
CA HIS A 417 8.24 -14.33 -5.05
C HIS A 417 7.11 -15.00 -5.86
N ARG A 418 5.95 -15.14 -5.22
CA ARG A 418 4.69 -15.62 -5.81
C ARG A 418 4.17 -14.62 -6.85
N VAL A 419 3.39 -15.05 -7.83
CA VAL A 419 2.78 -14.13 -8.83
C VAL A 419 1.68 -13.24 -8.27
N GLY A 420 1.12 -13.56 -7.11
CA GLY A 420 0.10 -12.73 -6.48
C GLY A 420 -0.59 -13.36 -5.29
N HIS A 421 -1.63 -12.68 -4.83
CA HIS A 421 -2.44 -13.02 -3.67
C HIS A 421 -3.88 -12.53 -3.84
N GLY A 422 -4.78 -13.03 -2.99
CA GLY A 422 -6.12 -12.51 -2.88
C GLY A 422 -6.10 -11.07 -2.36
N ILE A 423 -7.06 -10.27 -2.80
CA ILE A 423 -7.24 -8.89 -2.37
C ILE A 423 -8.72 -8.61 -2.13
N GLY A 424 -9.03 -7.81 -1.12
CA GLY A 424 -10.40 -7.47 -0.75
C GLY A 424 -10.43 -6.31 0.23
N ILE A 425 -11.10 -6.54 1.36
CA ILE A 425 -11.05 -5.61 2.50
C ILE A 425 -9.62 -5.49 3.05
N LYS A 426 -8.84 -6.56 2.94
CA LYS A 426 -7.40 -6.61 3.22
C LYS A 426 -6.62 -6.67 1.90
N ALA A 427 -5.47 -6.00 1.85
CA ALA A 427 -4.61 -6.03 0.66
C ALA A 427 -4.09 -7.44 0.35
N HIS A 428 -3.60 -8.15 1.37
CA HIS A 428 -3.16 -9.54 1.26
C HIS A 428 -4.11 -10.47 2.01
N GLU A 429 -4.92 -11.23 1.28
CA GLU A 429 -5.77 -12.29 1.84
C GLU A 429 -5.65 -13.58 1.01
N SER A 430 -6.18 -14.69 1.53
CA SER A 430 -6.23 -15.94 0.80
C SER A 430 -7.20 -15.83 -0.40
N PRO A 431 -7.04 -16.65 -1.45
CA PRO A 431 -5.93 -17.58 -1.71
C PRO A 431 -4.62 -16.93 -2.18
N TYR A 432 -3.51 -17.66 -2.04
CA TYR A 432 -2.19 -17.20 -2.51
C TYR A 432 -1.75 -17.91 -3.79
N LEU A 433 -1.29 -17.16 -4.79
CA LEU A 433 -0.92 -17.65 -6.12
C LEU A 433 0.58 -18.00 -6.18
N ASN A 434 0.95 -19.14 -5.62
CA ASN A 434 2.32 -19.65 -5.68
C ASN A 434 2.36 -21.03 -6.36
N LYS A 435 3.50 -21.40 -6.98
CA LYS A 435 3.67 -22.67 -7.70
C LYS A 435 3.39 -23.96 -6.92
N GLY A 436 3.23 -23.90 -5.60
CA GLY A 436 2.90 -25.06 -4.77
C GLY A 436 1.41 -25.20 -4.44
N ASN A 437 0.59 -24.17 -4.65
CA ASN A 437 -0.82 -24.16 -4.29
C ASN A 437 -1.70 -24.83 -5.36
N HIS A 438 -1.59 -26.15 -5.49
CA HIS A 438 -2.33 -26.94 -6.48
C HIS A 438 -3.77 -27.28 -6.05
N GLU A 439 -4.06 -27.22 -4.76
CA GLU A 439 -5.32 -27.67 -4.18
C GLU A 439 -6.43 -26.62 -4.28
N VAL A 440 -6.08 -25.33 -4.14
CA VAL A 440 -7.07 -24.27 -4.28
C VAL A 440 -7.41 -24.05 -5.74
N LEU A 441 -8.69 -24.26 -6.06
CA LEU A 441 -9.27 -23.95 -7.36
C LEU A 441 -9.90 -22.56 -7.35
N LEU A 442 -9.67 -21.82 -8.44
CA LEU A 442 -10.25 -20.51 -8.64
C LEU A 442 -11.76 -20.63 -8.84
N ARG A 443 -12.51 -19.73 -8.20
CA ARG A 443 -13.97 -19.63 -8.29
C ARG A 443 -14.37 -18.24 -8.77
N PRO A 444 -15.51 -18.11 -9.48
CA PRO A 444 -16.09 -16.81 -9.81
C PRO A 444 -16.22 -15.91 -8.59
N GLY A 445 -15.97 -14.62 -8.77
CA GLY A 445 -15.97 -13.61 -7.70
C GLY A 445 -14.69 -13.56 -6.87
N MET A 446 -13.74 -14.51 -7.03
CA MET A 446 -12.42 -14.34 -6.42
C MET A 446 -11.63 -13.24 -7.11
N THR A 447 -10.94 -12.43 -6.31
CA THR A 447 -10.13 -11.30 -6.78
C THR A 447 -8.66 -11.47 -6.39
N PHE A 448 -7.75 -11.19 -7.31
CA PHE A 448 -6.32 -11.41 -7.13
C PHE A 448 -5.46 -10.31 -7.72
N THR A 449 -4.29 -10.09 -7.13
CA THR A 449 -3.17 -9.43 -7.79
C THR A 449 -2.53 -10.37 -8.83
N SER A 450 -1.99 -9.80 -9.89
CA SER A 450 -1.04 -10.45 -10.79
C SER A 450 0.17 -9.54 -10.96
N GLU A 451 1.23 -9.85 -10.22
CA GLU A 451 2.39 -9.01 -9.93
C GLU A 451 3.75 -9.66 -10.26
N PRO A 452 3.95 -10.29 -11.44
CA PRO A 452 5.26 -10.83 -11.79
C PRO A 452 6.31 -9.71 -11.80
N GLY A 453 7.52 -10.04 -11.35
CA GLY A 453 8.62 -9.09 -11.28
C GLY A 453 9.99 -9.75 -11.54
N ILE A 454 10.89 -8.99 -12.14
CA ILE A 454 12.29 -9.36 -12.35
C ILE A 454 13.17 -8.39 -11.58
N TYR A 455 14.00 -8.92 -10.68
CA TYR A 455 14.85 -8.13 -9.79
C TYR A 455 16.33 -8.41 -10.05
N MET A 456 16.99 -7.49 -10.75
CA MET A 456 18.41 -7.58 -11.06
C MET A 456 19.23 -6.86 -10.00
N LEU A 457 19.75 -7.60 -9.02
CA LEU A 457 20.53 -7.04 -7.91
C LEU A 457 21.62 -6.07 -8.38
N ASN A 458 21.70 -4.91 -7.70
CA ASN A 458 22.61 -3.81 -8.02
C ASN A 458 22.43 -3.16 -9.41
N LYS A 459 21.36 -3.50 -10.15
CA LYS A 459 21.07 -2.92 -11.46
C LYS A 459 19.73 -2.20 -11.48
N PHE A 460 18.62 -2.96 -11.46
CA PHE A 460 17.26 -2.43 -11.49
C PHE A 460 16.23 -3.53 -11.18
N GLY A 461 14.98 -3.15 -10.95
CA GLY A 461 13.85 -4.08 -10.96
C GLY A 461 12.69 -3.55 -11.78
N VAL A 462 11.88 -4.48 -12.29
CA VAL A 462 10.62 -4.18 -12.99
C VAL A 462 9.55 -5.12 -12.47
N ARG A 463 8.42 -4.55 -12.06
CA ARG A 463 7.19 -5.24 -11.68
C ARG A 463 5.98 -4.51 -12.29
N HIS A 464 5.00 -5.30 -12.69
CA HIS A 464 3.68 -4.84 -13.10
C HIS A 464 2.64 -5.60 -12.31
N GLU A 465 1.73 -4.88 -11.68
CA GLU A 465 0.69 -5.46 -10.85
C GLU A 465 -0.67 -4.86 -11.17
N ASP A 466 -1.62 -5.75 -11.42
CA ASP A 466 -2.99 -5.41 -11.70
C ASP A 466 -3.93 -6.38 -10.99
N ILE A 467 -5.12 -5.89 -10.65
CA ILE A 467 -6.14 -6.66 -9.96
C ILE A 467 -7.13 -7.25 -10.98
N TYR A 468 -7.42 -8.54 -10.81
CA TYR A 468 -8.38 -9.26 -11.63
C TYR A 468 -9.48 -9.89 -10.79
N ALA A 469 -10.72 -9.87 -11.28
CA ALA A 469 -11.83 -10.66 -10.76
C ALA A 469 -12.11 -11.85 -11.69
N VAL A 470 -12.13 -13.06 -11.13
CA VAL A 470 -12.51 -14.27 -11.87
C VAL A 470 -13.99 -14.21 -12.19
N THR A 471 -14.35 -14.35 -13.47
CA THR A 471 -15.74 -14.36 -13.95
C THR A 471 -16.31 -15.79 -14.00
N GLU A 472 -17.63 -15.90 -14.18
CA GLU A 472 -18.31 -17.19 -14.41
C GLU A 472 -17.80 -17.89 -15.68
N ASP A 473 -17.61 -17.12 -16.74
CA ASP A 473 -17.11 -17.56 -18.02
C ASP A 473 -16.25 -16.48 -18.70
N GLY A 474 -15.42 -16.90 -19.65
CA GLY A 474 -14.57 -15.99 -20.43
C GLY A 474 -13.25 -15.60 -19.78
N GLU A 475 -12.83 -14.36 -20.01
CA GLU A 475 -11.61 -13.77 -19.47
C GLU A 475 -11.93 -13.03 -18.17
N ALA A 476 -11.01 -13.07 -17.20
CA ALA A 476 -11.16 -12.34 -15.95
C ALA A 476 -11.30 -10.84 -16.18
N GLU A 477 -12.08 -10.20 -15.33
CA GLU A 477 -12.30 -8.77 -15.38
C GLU A 477 -11.12 -8.02 -14.75
N LEU A 478 -10.59 -7.02 -15.45
CA LEU A 478 -9.54 -6.14 -14.94
C LEU A 478 -10.16 -5.02 -14.07
N LEU A 479 -9.73 -4.90 -12.81
CA LEU A 479 -10.25 -3.93 -11.86
C LEU A 479 -9.40 -2.65 -11.73
N THR A 480 -8.29 -2.55 -12.44
CA THR A 480 -7.40 -1.37 -12.48
C THR A 480 -7.71 -0.43 -13.66
N GLY A 481 -8.84 -0.66 -14.35
CA GLY A 481 -9.24 0.08 -15.55
C GLY A 481 -8.44 -0.34 -16.78
N LYS A 482 -7.14 -0.02 -16.83
CA LYS A 482 -6.27 -0.35 -17.98
C LYS A 482 -4.90 -0.79 -17.49
N ARG A 483 -4.36 -1.86 -18.09
CA ARG A 483 -2.97 -2.29 -17.88
C ARG A 483 -1.99 -1.28 -18.46
N ALA A 484 -0.73 -1.41 -18.08
CA ALA A 484 0.36 -0.70 -18.74
C ALA A 484 0.40 -1.04 -20.23
N VAL A 485 0.65 -0.03 -21.07
CA VAL A 485 0.70 -0.18 -22.54
C VAL A 485 2.13 -0.12 -23.05
N SER A 486 2.97 0.69 -22.41
CA SER A 486 4.39 0.81 -22.76
C SER A 486 5.20 1.30 -21.55
N PRO A 487 6.54 1.28 -21.61
CA PRO A 487 7.38 1.86 -20.57
C PRO A 487 7.17 3.37 -20.35
N TRP A 488 6.39 4.06 -21.20
CA TRP A 488 6.05 5.47 -21.08
C TRP A 488 4.55 5.70 -20.82
N GLU A 489 3.75 4.64 -20.80
CA GLU A 489 2.31 4.66 -20.55
C GLU A 489 2.00 3.57 -19.52
N PRO A 490 2.33 3.82 -18.23
CA PRO A 490 2.05 2.89 -17.13
C PRO A 490 0.55 2.68 -16.96
#